data_AF-A0A967SP45-F1
#
_entry.id   AF-A0A967SP45-F1
#
_cell.length_a   1.000
_cell.length_b   1.000
_cell.length_c   1.000
_cell.angle_alpha   90.00
_cell.angle_beta   90.00
_cell.angle_gamma   90.00
#
_symmetry.space_group_name_H-M   'P 1'
#
loop_
_entity.id
_entity.type
_entity.pdbx_description
1 polymer ?
#
loop_
_entity_poly.entity_id
_entity_poly.type
_entity_poly.pdbx_seq_one_letter_code
_entity_poly.pdbx_strand_id
1 'polypeptide(L)'
;PDRLGAPVRLRGVASTRMYETRKDLHYAVVQGDREGVRLVTSDADVLARVRPGTRVEATGVVATYRGAEELHLTDLRIVGHGLPPRPTTVLVAEALGESHSHLLVRIEGRLETVEVADGGLRHTLV
;
A
#
# COMPACT_ATOMS: atom_id res chain seq x y z
N PRO A 1 -7.51 14.86 2.83
CA PRO A 1 -7.25 16.27 2.39
C PRO A 1 -6.75 17.24 3.48
N ASP A 2 -6.77 16.88 4.77
CA ASP A 2 -6.62 17.88 5.85
C ASP A 2 -5.17 18.20 6.27
N ARG A 3 -4.18 17.53 5.68
CA ARG A 3 -2.75 17.64 6.09
C ARG A 3 -1.74 17.81 4.97
N LEU A 4 -2.19 18.11 3.75
CA LEU A 4 -1.27 18.33 2.63
C LEU A 4 -0.23 19.40 2.95
N GLY A 5 1.04 19.08 2.71
CA GLY A 5 2.18 19.96 3.01
C GLY A 5 2.58 20.01 4.49
N ALA A 6 1.83 19.38 5.40
CA ALA A 6 2.16 19.36 6.82
C ALA A 6 3.17 18.24 7.15
N PRO A 7 4.15 18.49 8.04
CA PRO A 7 4.95 17.42 8.60
C PRO A 7 4.07 16.55 9.52
N VAL A 8 4.12 15.24 9.32
CA VAL A 8 3.40 14.27 10.15
C VAL A 8 4.33 13.17 10.59
N ARG A 9 4.01 12.60 11.77
CA ARG A 9 4.61 11.38 12.28
C ARG A 9 3.54 10.32 12.39
N LEU A 10 3.80 9.13 11.88
CA LEU A 10 2.88 8.01 11.92
C LEU A 10 3.57 6.74 12.40
N ARG A 11 2.75 5.80 12.87
CA ARG A 11 3.17 4.44 13.21
C ARG A 11 2.30 3.48 12.43
N GLY A 12 2.92 2.40 11.98
CA GLY A 12 2.17 1.34 11.31
C GLY A 12 3.02 0.11 11.02
N VAL A 13 2.41 -0.84 10.33
CA VAL A 13 3.04 -2.09 9.91
C VAL A 13 3.09 -2.13 8.39
N ALA A 14 4.27 -2.38 7.84
CA ALA A 14 4.45 -2.54 6.40
C ALA A 14 3.63 -3.72 5.89
N SER A 15 2.85 -3.49 4.83
CA SER A 15 2.08 -4.52 4.13
C SER A 15 2.81 -5.01 2.88
N THR A 16 3.75 -4.22 2.37
CA THR A 16 4.56 -4.56 1.19
C THR A 16 6.06 -4.52 1.50
N ARG A 17 6.85 -5.10 0.60
CA ARG A 17 8.27 -4.77 0.48
C ARG A 17 8.45 -3.43 -0.23
N MET A 18 9.69 -2.93 -0.27
CA MET A 18 10.06 -1.81 -1.13
C MET A 18 9.82 -2.17 -2.60
N TYR A 19 9.23 -1.23 -3.32
CA TYR A 19 9.15 -1.20 -4.78
C TYR A 19 9.96 -0.04 -5.30
N GLU A 20 10.62 -0.26 -6.43
CA GLU A 20 11.31 0.76 -7.20
C GLU A 20 10.41 1.23 -8.34
N THR A 21 10.40 2.54 -8.57
CA THR A 21 9.71 3.16 -9.70
C THR A 21 10.71 3.58 -10.76
N ARG A 22 10.22 3.90 -11.97
CA ARG A 22 11.06 4.34 -13.10
C ARG A 22 11.74 5.72 -12.92
N LYS A 23 11.57 6.40 -11.78
CA LYS A 23 12.06 7.76 -11.53
C LYS A 23 12.97 7.85 -10.30
N ASP A 24 13.66 6.77 -9.96
CA ASP A 24 14.50 6.67 -8.76
C ASP A 24 13.74 6.98 -7.46
N LEU A 25 12.41 6.82 -7.47
CA LEU A 25 11.59 6.86 -6.28
C LEU A 25 11.31 5.43 -5.83
N HIS A 26 11.47 5.22 -4.53
CA HIS A 26 11.19 3.97 -3.85
C HIS A 26 9.97 4.16 -2.96
N TYR A 27 9.14 3.13 -2.88
CA TYR A 27 8.00 3.17 -1.98
C TYR A 27 7.70 1.85 -1.30
N ALA A 28 7.09 1.93 -0.13
CA ALA A 28 6.47 0.81 0.57
C ALA A 28 5.12 1.27 1.14
N VAL A 29 4.18 0.34 1.32
CA VAL A 29 2.90 0.66 1.95
C VAL A 29 2.94 0.25 3.41
N VAL A 30 2.50 1.17 4.27
CA VAL A 30 2.37 0.96 5.71
C VAL A 30 0.92 1.18 6.10
N GLN A 31 0.39 0.25 6.89
CA GLN A 31 -0.98 0.31 7.38
C GLN A 31 -1.00 0.60 8.89
N GLY A 32 -1.86 1.53 9.28
CA GLY A 32 -2.38 1.62 10.64
C GLY A 32 -3.62 0.72 10.78
N ASP A 33 -4.46 1.02 11.77
CA ASP A 33 -5.63 0.19 12.08
C ASP A 33 -6.77 0.32 11.05
N ARG A 34 -6.87 1.47 10.37
CA ARG A 34 -7.98 1.79 9.44
C ARG A 34 -7.53 2.28 8.08
N GLU A 35 -6.30 2.77 7.97
CA GLU A 35 -5.81 3.46 6.79
C GLU A 35 -4.42 2.96 6.43
N GLY A 36 -4.15 2.93 5.12
CA GLY A 36 -2.84 2.65 4.56
C GLY A 36 -2.27 3.91 3.92
N VAL A 37 -0.96 4.08 4.01
CA VAL A 37 -0.25 5.17 3.37
C VAL A 37 0.95 4.64 2.62
N ARG A 38 1.22 5.23 1.47
CA ARG A 38 2.47 4.99 0.74
C ARG A 38 3.57 5.84 1.35
N LEU A 39 4.64 5.20 1.84
CA LEU A 39 5.88 5.87 2.19
C LEU A 39 6.73 5.99 0.92
N VAL A 40 7.22 7.19 0.61
CA VAL A 40 7.99 7.50 -0.60
C VAL A 40 9.32 8.15 -0.23
N THR A 41 10.39 7.75 -0.89
CA THR A 41 11.74 8.32 -0.72
C THR A 41 12.54 8.16 -2.01
N SER A 42 13.52 9.03 -2.25
CA SER A 42 14.53 8.85 -3.29
C SER A 42 15.75 8.05 -2.82
N ASP A 43 15.84 7.76 -1.51
CA ASP A 43 16.91 6.96 -0.92
C ASP A 43 16.43 5.52 -0.69
N ALA A 44 16.92 4.58 -1.50
CA ALA A 44 16.58 3.17 -1.41
C ALA A 44 16.95 2.56 -0.05
N ASP A 45 18.04 3.00 0.57
CA ASP A 45 18.57 2.39 1.79
C ASP A 45 17.63 2.58 2.98
N VAL A 46 16.89 3.69 2.99
CA VAL A 46 15.83 3.98 3.98
C VAL A 46 14.78 2.87 3.99
N LEU A 47 14.37 2.38 2.83
CA LEU A 47 13.35 1.33 2.70
C LEU A 47 13.93 -0.07 2.48
N ALA A 48 15.25 -0.22 2.31
CA ALA A 48 15.90 -1.48 2.00
C ALA A 48 15.64 -2.57 3.04
N ARG A 49 15.38 -2.20 4.30
CA ARG A 49 15.07 -3.11 5.41
C ARG A 49 13.57 -3.30 5.67
N VAL A 50 12.70 -2.59 4.96
CA VAL A 50 11.24 -2.70 5.11
C VAL A 50 10.71 -3.92 4.36
N ARG A 51 10.06 -4.82 5.09
CA ARG A 51 9.40 -6.03 4.59
C ARG A 51 7.99 -6.13 5.18
N PRO A 52 7.05 -6.89 4.58
CA PRO A 52 5.75 -7.14 5.19
C PRO A 52 5.90 -7.59 6.65
N GLY A 53 5.15 -6.96 7.57
CA GLY A 53 5.26 -7.20 9.01
C GLY A 53 6.29 -6.33 9.76
N THR A 54 7.08 -5.52 9.05
CA THR A 54 7.99 -4.54 9.70
C THR A 54 7.16 -3.44 10.35
N ARG A 55 7.37 -3.21 11.65
CA ARG A 55 6.75 -2.12 12.38
C ARG A 55 7.64 -0.90 12.28
N VAL A 56 7.07 0.22 11.85
CA VAL A 56 7.83 1.45 11.64
C VAL A 56 7.19 2.63 12.33
N GLU A 57 8.02 3.62 12.60
CA GLU A 57 7.62 4.98 12.89
C GLU A 57 8.23 5.86 11.81
N ALA A 58 7.39 6.55 11.05
CA ALA A 58 7.79 7.34 9.90
C ALA A 58 7.46 8.82 10.15
N THR A 59 8.38 9.70 9.77
CA THR A 59 8.16 11.14 9.73
C THR A 59 8.34 11.62 8.30
N GLY A 60 7.49 12.54 7.86
CA GLY A 60 7.57 13.06 6.51
C GLY A 60 6.55 14.16 6.23
N VAL A 61 6.49 14.60 4.98
CA VAL A 61 5.52 15.59 4.51
C VAL A 61 4.44 14.89 3.71
N VAL A 62 3.17 15.17 4.03
CA VAL A 62 2.05 14.61 3.27
C VAL A 62 1.98 15.25 1.90
N ALA A 63 1.93 14.43 0.87
CA ALA A 63 1.77 14.81 -0.52
C ALA A 63 0.63 13.99 -1.16
N THR A 64 0.29 14.33 -2.40
CA THR A 64 -0.68 13.59 -3.19
C THR A 64 -0.11 13.30 -4.56
N TYR A 65 -0.25 12.05 -5.01
CA TYR A 65 0.12 11.63 -6.35
C TYR A 65 -1.03 10.85 -6.99
N ARG A 66 -1.55 11.38 -8.12
CA ARG A 66 -2.71 10.81 -8.84
C ARG A 66 -3.92 10.55 -7.94
N GLY A 67 -4.22 11.47 -7.04
CA GLY A 67 -5.36 11.38 -6.12
C GLY A 67 -5.11 10.56 -4.86
N ALA A 68 -4.01 9.79 -4.78
CA ALA A 68 -3.66 9.03 -3.59
C ALA A 68 -2.72 9.82 -2.67
N GLU A 69 -3.01 9.81 -1.37
CA GLU A 69 -2.14 10.41 -0.35
C GLU A 69 -0.88 9.56 -0.14
N GLU A 70 0.26 10.23 -0.08
CA GLU A 70 1.57 9.61 0.16
C GLU A 70 2.38 10.45 1.15
N LEU A 71 3.31 9.80 1.85
CA LEU A 71 4.22 10.45 2.80
C LEU A 71 5.63 10.46 2.21
N HIS A 72 6.13 11.65 1.89
CA HIS A 72 7.52 11.83 1.49
C HIS A 72 8.39 11.81 2.74
N LEU A 73 9.18 10.75 2.88
CA LEU A 73 9.94 10.46 4.09
C LEU A 73 11.03 11.50 4.33
N THR A 74 11.10 11.96 5.57
CA THR A 74 12.27 12.68 6.11
C THR A 74 13.03 11.82 7.11
N ASP A 75 12.34 10.92 7.83
CA ASP A 75 12.95 9.95 8.74
C ASP A 75 12.11 8.67 8.82
N LEU A 76 12.79 7.53 9.02
CA LEU A 76 12.15 6.24 9.22
C LEU A 76 12.90 5.44 10.29
N ARG A 77 12.16 5.08 11.34
CA ARG A 77 12.67 4.23 12.41
C ARG A 77 11.95 2.88 12.41
N ILE A 78 12.71 1.81 12.28
CA ILE A 78 12.19 0.45 12.51
C ILE A 78 12.03 0.25 14.01
N VAL A 79 10.79 -0.02 14.44
CA VAL A 79 10.45 -0.24 15.86
C VAL A 79 10.27 -1.71 16.21
N GLY A 80 10.28 -2.60 15.21
CA GLY A 80 10.25 -4.04 15.40
C GLY A 80 9.79 -4.79 14.16
N HIS A 81 9.61 -6.10 14.31
CA HIS A 81 9.11 -6.99 13.26
C HIS A 81 8.01 -7.89 13.83
N GLY A 82 7.10 -8.34 12.98
CA GLY A 82 6.01 -9.22 13.36
C GLY A 82 5.24 -9.72 12.16
N LEU A 83 3.97 -10.07 12.37
CA LEU A 83 3.07 -10.44 11.28
C LEU A 83 2.66 -9.21 10.47
N PRO A 84 2.43 -9.34 9.16
CA PRO A 84 1.79 -8.30 8.36
C PRO A 84 0.40 -7.96 8.92
N PRO A 85 -0.16 -6.79 8.55
CA PRO A 85 -1.55 -6.45 8.87
C PRO A 85 -2.48 -7.61 8.50
N ARG A 86 -3.51 -7.86 9.33
CA ARG A 86 -4.53 -8.84 8.95
C ARG A 86 -5.30 -8.29 7.73
N PRO A 87 -5.49 -9.10 6.67
CA PRO A 87 -6.26 -8.64 5.52
C PRO A 87 -7.71 -8.36 5.89
N THR A 88 -8.26 -7.25 5.39
CA THR A 88 -9.71 -6.99 5.45
C THR A 88 -10.40 -7.77 4.34
N THR A 89 -11.49 -8.48 4.68
CA THR A 89 -12.27 -9.20 3.65
C THR A 89 -13.21 -8.24 2.97
N VAL A 90 -13.17 -8.22 1.64
CA VAL A 90 -13.97 -7.31 0.81
C VAL A 90 -14.52 -8.05 -0.41
N LEU A 91 -15.64 -7.59 -0.94
CA LEU A 91 -16.17 -8.03 -2.22
C LEU A 91 -15.34 -7.45 -3.38
N VAL A 92 -15.39 -8.07 -4.55
CA VAL A 92 -14.71 -7.57 -5.77
C VAL A 92 -15.11 -6.12 -6.05
N ALA A 93 -16.40 -5.81 -6.00
CA ALA A 93 -16.91 -4.46 -6.24
C ALA A 93 -16.33 -3.40 -5.27
N GLU A 94 -16.07 -3.79 -4.02
CA GLU A 94 -15.49 -2.92 -3.00
C GLU A 94 -13.98 -2.74 -3.16
N ALA A 95 -13.28 -3.77 -3.66
CA ALA A 95 -11.84 -3.73 -3.94
C ALA A 95 -11.49 -2.82 -5.11
N LEU A 96 -12.43 -2.62 -6.05
CA LEU A 96 -12.27 -1.70 -7.18
C LEU A 96 -12.49 -0.22 -6.80
N GLY A 97 -13.08 0.04 -5.63
CA GLY A 97 -13.28 1.39 -5.11
C GLY A 97 -12.04 1.94 -4.37
N GLU A 98 -12.04 3.25 -4.13
CA GLU A 98 -10.92 3.91 -3.44
C GLU A 98 -10.87 3.64 -1.94
N SER A 99 -11.99 3.20 -1.33
CA SER A 99 -12.15 3.02 0.13
C SER A 99 -11.18 2.03 0.77
N HIS A 100 -10.59 1.12 -0.03
CA HIS A 100 -9.63 0.13 0.43
C HIS A 100 -8.23 0.35 -0.15
N SER A 101 -7.98 1.53 -0.72
CA SER A 101 -6.67 1.89 -1.25
C SER A 101 -5.61 1.73 -0.17
N HIS A 102 -4.48 1.12 -0.55
CA HIS A 102 -3.34 0.88 0.34
C HIS A 102 -3.62 -0.04 1.53
N LEU A 103 -4.78 -0.71 1.58
CA LEU A 103 -5.05 -1.75 2.54
C LEU A 103 -4.70 -3.13 1.97
N LEU A 104 -4.14 -3.99 2.80
CA LEU A 104 -4.08 -5.41 2.51
C LEU A 104 -5.50 -5.99 2.63
N VAL A 105 -6.00 -6.55 1.53
CA VAL A 105 -7.34 -7.11 1.45
C VAL A 105 -7.31 -8.58 1.05
N ARG A 106 -8.34 -9.31 1.49
CA ARG A 106 -8.72 -10.62 0.96
C ARG A 106 -9.96 -10.41 0.12
N ILE A 107 -9.89 -10.73 -1.17
CA ILE A 107 -11.05 -10.67 -2.06
C ILE A 107 -11.76 -12.01 -1.99
N GLU A 108 -13.06 -11.98 -1.73
CA GLU A 108 -13.95 -13.14 -1.84
C GLU A 108 -14.93 -12.90 -2.99
N GLY A 109 -15.08 -13.90 -3.85
CA GLY A 109 -15.89 -13.81 -5.07
C GLY A 109 -15.98 -15.14 -5.79
N ARG A 110 -16.73 -15.16 -6.90
CA ARG A 110 -16.87 -16.34 -7.75
C ARG A 110 -16.01 -16.18 -9.00
N LEU A 111 -15.27 -17.22 -9.37
CA LEU A 111 -14.55 -17.24 -10.64
C LEU A 111 -15.49 -17.70 -11.75
N GLU A 112 -15.73 -16.85 -12.73
CA GLU A 112 -16.42 -17.18 -13.97
C GLU A 112 -15.42 -17.37 -15.10
N THR A 113 -15.63 -18.38 -15.92
CA THR A 113 -14.83 -18.64 -17.11
C THR A 113 -15.68 -18.42 -18.33
N VAL A 114 -15.23 -17.55 -19.22
CA VAL A 114 -15.92 -17.22 -20.46
C VAL A 114 -14.97 -17.50 -21.62
N GLU A 115 -15.45 -18.25 -22.61
CA GLU A 115 -14.73 -18.44 -23.87
C GLU A 115 -14.78 -17.14 -24.68
N VAL A 116 -13.61 -16.68 -25.15
CA VAL A 116 -13.50 -15.48 -25.99
C VAL A 116 -13.41 -15.86 -27.47
N ALA A 117 -13.78 -14.94 -28.36
CA ALA A 117 -13.99 -15.19 -29.79
C ALA A 117 -12.83 -15.88 -30.52
N ASP A 118 -11.60 -15.74 -30.01
CA ASP A 118 -10.39 -16.38 -30.59
C ASP A 118 -10.12 -17.79 -30.02
N GLY A 119 -11.09 -18.41 -29.33
CA GLY A 119 -10.95 -19.73 -28.70
C GLY A 119 -10.15 -19.72 -27.38
N GLY A 120 -9.83 -18.55 -26.86
CA GLY A 120 -9.18 -18.38 -25.56
C GLY A 120 -10.16 -18.48 -24.39
N LEU A 121 -9.65 -18.70 -23.18
CA LEU A 121 -10.43 -18.63 -21.95
C LEU A 121 -10.09 -17.33 -21.20
N ARG A 122 -11.12 -16.54 -20.86
CA ARG A 122 -11.01 -15.42 -19.94
C ARG A 122 -11.62 -15.81 -18.60
N HIS A 123 -10.82 -15.74 -17.55
CA HIS A 123 -11.31 -15.90 -16.18
C HIS A 123 -11.59 -14.53 -15.58
N THR A 124 -12.80 -14.34 -15.07
CA THR A 124 -13.24 -13.10 -14.40
C THR A 124 -13.65 -13.43 -12.98
N LEU A 125 -13.09 -12.73 -12.01
CA LEU A 125 -13.57 -12.78 -10.62
C LEU A 125 -14.74 -11.79 -10.51
N VAL A 126 -15.92 -12.28 -10.12
CA VAL A 126 -17.15 -11.49 -9.90
C VAL A 126 -17.60 -11.53 -8.45
#